data_AF-A0A183BB16-F1
#
_entry.id   AF-A0A183BB16-F1
#
_cell.length_a   1.000
_cell.length_b   1.000
_cell.length_c   1.000
_cell.angle_alpha   90.00
_cell.angle_beta   90.00
_cell.angle_gamma   90.00
#
_symmetry.space_group_name_H-M   'P 1'
#
loop_
_entity.id
_entity.type
_entity.pdbx_description
1 polymer ?
#
loop_
_entity_poly.entity_id
_entity_poly.type
_entity_poly.pdbx_seq_one_letter_code
_entity_poly.pdbx_strand_id
1 'polypeptide(L)'
;MAKRSRQEPKRYYSYVQLKTTLRQSVGTLENPEGGLSVSDYENDETPKRYFENFYKIDDGRAVPRECLDTPLIGDVEFSASCVLKVLENLNVNKCAGSDGLHPAVIRPLAQALAPAITALYQESGWIPTPF
;
A
#
# COMPACT_ATOMS: atom_id res chain seq x y z
N MET A 1 -4.33 32.65 -7.26
CA MET A 1 -4.17 31.18 -7.45
C MET A 1 -5.22 30.33 -6.73
N ALA A 2 -5.80 30.76 -5.60
CA ALA A 2 -6.80 29.98 -4.86
C ALA A 2 -8.10 29.62 -5.65
N LYS A 3 -8.49 30.43 -6.64
CA LYS A 3 -9.74 30.23 -7.40
C LYS A 3 -9.73 29.06 -8.40
N ARG A 4 -8.55 28.47 -8.72
CA ARG A 4 -8.41 27.33 -9.65
C ARG A 4 -7.92 26.03 -8.99
N SER A 5 -7.83 25.99 -7.66
CA SER A 5 -7.33 24.81 -6.93
C SER A 5 -8.16 23.55 -7.17
N ARG A 6 -9.45 23.69 -7.46
CA ARG A 6 -10.36 22.58 -7.81
C ARG A 6 -10.21 22.09 -9.26
N GLN A 7 -9.75 22.96 -10.17
CA GLN A 7 -9.57 22.63 -11.59
C GLN A 7 -8.19 22.05 -11.89
N GLU A 8 -7.15 22.52 -11.19
CA GLU A 8 -5.77 22.03 -11.33
C GLU A 8 -5.15 21.71 -9.96
N PRO A 9 -5.64 20.67 -9.27
CA PRO A 9 -5.21 20.36 -7.91
C PRO A 9 -3.71 20.07 -7.84
N LYS A 10 -3.14 19.38 -8.84
CA LYS A 10 -1.70 19.07 -8.88
C LYS A 10 -0.83 20.33 -8.87
N ARG A 11 -1.15 21.34 -9.68
CA ARG A 11 -0.40 22.60 -9.70
C ARG A 11 -0.51 23.37 -8.41
N TYR A 12 -1.70 23.38 -7.81
CA TYR A 12 -1.90 23.99 -6.50
C TYR A 12 -1.09 23.29 -5.42
N TYR A 13 -1.14 21.95 -5.35
CA TYR A 13 -0.35 21.19 -4.37
C TYR A 13 1.16 21.27 -4.64
N SER A 14 1.62 21.26 -5.89
CA SER A 14 3.04 21.51 -6.20
C SER A 14 3.50 22.90 -5.76
N TYR A 15 2.68 23.94 -5.97
CA TYR A 15 2.97 25.29 -5.50
C TYR A 15 2.97 25.38 -3.99
N VAL A 16 1.98 24.77 -3.32
CA VAL A 16 1.92 24.71 -1.86
C VAL A 16 3.12 23.96 -1.32
N GLN A 17 3.45 22.78 -1.86
CA GLN A 17 4.63 21.99 -1.48
C GLN A 17 5.92 22.78 -1.65
N LEU A 18 6.11 23.45 -2.79
CA LEU A 18 7.28 24.31 -3.05
C LEU A 18 7.40 25.47 -2.05
N LYS A 19 6.26 26.00 -1.57
CA LYS A 19 6.19 27.12 -0.62
C LYS A 19 6.20 26.69 0.85
N THR A 20 5.78 25.46 1.16
CA THR A 20 5.79 24.88 2.52
C THR A 20 7.10 24.16 2.82
N THR A 21 7.77 23.61 1.80
CA THR A 21 9.13 23.11 1.95
C THR A 21 10.12 24.26 1.94
N LEU A 22 10.33 24.88 3.12
CA LEU A 22 11.71 24.95 3.58
C LEU A 22 12.22 23.52 3.45
N ARG A 23 13.05 23.25 2.44
CA ARG A 23 13.75 21.97 2.35
C ARG A 23 14.69 21.91 3.55
N GLN A 24 14.15 21.56 4.72
CA GLN A 24 14.89 20.71 5.62
C GLN A 24 15.19 19.50 4.74
N SER A 25 16.43 19.42 4.28
CA SER A 25 16.95 18.17 3.74
C SER A 25 16.48 17.07 4.67
N VAL A 26 16.03 15.94 4.10
CA VAL A 26 15.64 14.71 4.82
C VAL A 26 16.22 14.75 6.23
N GLY A 27 15.34 14.96 7.22
CA GLY A 27 15.76 15.23 8.59
C GLY A 27 16.86 14.24 8.95
N THR A 28 18.03 14.78 9.26
CA THR A 28 19.24 14.00 9.42
C THR A 28 19.01 12.86 10.39
N LEU A 29 19.22 11.63 9.94
CA LEU A 29 19.10 10.44 10.78
C LEU A 29 20.16 10.52 11.90
N GLU A 30 19.73 10.21 13.11
CA GLU A 30 20.65 10.05 14.23
C GLU A 30 21.37 8.72 14.05
N ASN A 31 22.70 8.79 13.93
CA ASN A 31 23.57 7.64 13.96
C ASN A 31 23.37 6.90 15.31
N PRO A 32 23.64 5.59 15.37
CA PRO A 32 23.55 4.82 16.62
C PRO A 32 24.48 5.32 17.75
N GLU A 33 25.43 6.20 17.44
CA GLU A 33 26.33 6.86 18.41
C GLU A 33 25.82 8.24 18.88
N GLY A 34 24.60 8.65 18.47
CA GLY A 34 23.95 9.91 18.87
C GLY A 34 24.38 11.14 18.07
N GLY A 35 25.12 10.96 16.97
CA GLY A 35 25.51 12.03 16.05
C GLY A 35 24.57 12.14 14.85
N LEU A 36 24.45 13.33 14.26
CA LEU A 36 23.67 13.57 13.04
C LEU A 36 24.42 13.05 11.79
N SER A 37 23.81 12.18 10.96
CA SER A 37 24.31 11.77 9.63
C SER A 37 24.51 12.99 8.70
N VAL A 38 25.75 13.38 8.41
CA VAL A 38 26.04 14.61 7.65
C VAL A 38 26.16 14.34 6.14
N SER A 39 26.33 13.08 5.74
CA SER A 39 26.53 12.69 4.34
C SER A 39 25.38 11.85 3.75
N ASP A 40 25.18 11.95 2.44
CA ASP A 40 24.21 11.13 1.70
C ASP A 40 24.49 9.62 1.86
N TYR A 41 25.76 9.23 2.03
CA TYR A 41 26.16 7.85 2.28
C TYR A 41 25.68 7.36 3.66
N GLU A 42 25.92 8.14 4.72
CA GLU A 42 25.48 7.80 6.08
C GLU A 42 23.95 7.74 6.19
N ASN A 43 23.25 8.62 5.46
CA ASN A 43 21.79 8.66 5.45
C ASN A 43 21.17 7.45 4.73
N ASP A 44 21.89 6.80 3.80
CA ASP A 44 21.47 5.56 3.14
C ASP A 44 21.86 4.32 3.96
N GLU A 45 23.05 4.34 4.58
CA GLU A 45 23.58 3.21 5.33
C GLU A 45 22.89 3.02 6.69
N THR A 46 22.50 4.10 7.37
CA THR A 46 21.79 4.07 8.67
C THR A 46 20.47 3.30 8.61
N PRO A 47 19.51 3.58 7.70
CA PRO A 47 18.28 2.82 7.61
C PRO A 47 18.54 1.40 7.13
N LYS A 48 19.46 1.18 6.19
CA LYS A 48 19.85 -0.16 5.73
C LYS A 48 20.29 -1.04 6.91
N ARG A 49 21.20 -0.54 7.75
CA ARG A 49 21.72 -1.26 8.91
C ARG A 49 20.67 -1.48 9.99
N TYR A 50 19.79 -0.51 10.20
CA TYR A 50 18.64 -0.67 11.09
C TYR A 50 17.77 -1.84 10.62
N PHE A 51 17.36 -1.85 9.36
CA PHE A 51 16.50 -2.91 8.83
C PHE A 51 17.21 -4.27 8.76
N GLU A 52 18.49 -4.33 8.38
CA GLU A 52 19.29 -5.56 8.40
C GLU A 52 19.31 -6.23 9.78
N ASN A 53 19.32 -5.45 10.87
CA ASN A 53 19.24 -5.99 12.23
C ASN A 53 17.88 -6.63 12.56
N PHE A 54 16.79 -6.17 11.95
CA PHE A 54 15.46 -6.76 12.13
C PHE A 54 15.19 -7.95 11.21
N TYR A 55 15.88 -8.02 10.07
CA TYR A 55 15.77 -9.15 9.17
C TYR A 55 16.51 -10.37 9.74
N LYS A 56 15.74 -11.35 10.17
CA LYS A 56 16.27 -12.70 10.36
C LYS A 56 16.55 -13.31 8.99
N ILE A 57 17.76 -13.84 8.80
CA ILE A 57 18.07 -14.70 7.66
C ILE A 57 17.14 -15.92 7.77
N ASP A 58 16.36 -16.18 6.73
CA ASP A 58 15.61 -17.42 6.63
C ASP A 58 16.61 -18.55 6.40
N ASP A 59 17.02 -19.20 7.48
CA ASP A 59 17.98 -20.30 7.47
C ASP A 59 17.41 -21.59 6.83
N GLY A 60 16.21 -21.53 6.23
CA GLY A 60 15.51 -22.68 5.65
C GLY A 60 15.09 -23.72 6.69
N ARG A 61 15.28 -23.42 7.99
CA ARG A 61 14.75 -24.24 9.08
C ARG A 61 13.27 -23.98 9.17
N ALA A 62 12.49 -25.05 9.19
CA ALA A 62 11.07 -24.95 9.49
C ALA A 62 10.91 -24.19 10.81
N VAL A 63 10.28 -23.02 10.74
CA VAL A 63 9.84 -22.28 11.93
C VAL A 63 9.08 -23.30 12.78
N PRO A 64 9.42 -23.48 14.08
CA PRO A 64 8.62 -24.32 14.95
C PRO A 64 7.19 -23.83 14.81
N ARG A 65 6.32 -24.69 14.26
CA ARG A 65 4.87 -24.52 14.40
C ARG A 65 4.57 -24.74 15.87
N GLU A 66 4.99 -23.81 16.72
CA GLU A 66 4.27 -23.54 17.93
C GLU A 66 2.84 -23.36 17.46
N CYS A 67 1.95 -24.24 17.93
CA CYS A 67 0.54 -24.20 17.62
C CYS A 67 0.07 -22.79 17.92
N LEU A 68 0.06 -21.94 16.89
CA LEU A 68 -0.63 -20.69 16.93
C LEU A 68 -2.07 -21.16 17.13
N ASP A 69 -2.58 -20.96 18.34
CA ASP A 69 -4.00 -20.87 18.61
C ASP A 69 -4.54 -19.62 17.89
N THR A 70 -4.25 -19.51 16.59
CA THR A 70 -4.91 -18.57 15.70
C THR A 70 -6.37 -19.01 15.72
N PRO A 71 -7.28 -18.17 16.23
CA PRO A 71 -8.70 -18.48 16.15
C PRO A 71 -9.02 -18.78 14.69
N LEU A 72 -9.78 -19.85 14.46
CA LEU A 72 -10.30 -20.15 13.13
C LEU A 72 -10.97 -18.86 12.63
N ILE A 73 -10.34 -18.19 11.67
CA ILE A 73 -10.98 -17.08 11.00
C ILE A 73 -12.18 -17.70 10.31
N GLY A 74 -13.38 -17.32 10.78
CA GLY A 74 -14.63 -17.86 10.24
C GLY A 74 -14.70 -17.62 8.73
N ASP A 75 -15.53 -18.42 8.06
CA ASP A 75 -15.70 -18.33 6.61
C ASP A 75 -16.01 -16.89 6.20
N VAL A 76 -15.11 -16.29 5.42
CA VAL A 76 -15.29 -14.94 4.88
C VAL A 76 -16.25 -15.04 3.70
N GLU A 77 -17.49 -14.64 3.92
CA GLU A 77 -18.50 -14.65 2.86
C GLU A 77 -18.42 -13.37 2.01
N PHE A 78 -17.98 -13.53 0.76
CA PHE A 78 -18.01 -12.45 -0.23
C PHE A 78 -19.37 -12.43 -0.92
N SER A 79 -20.17 -11.38 -0.67
CA SER A 79 -21.41 -11.15 -1.40
C SER A 79 -21.18 -10.35 -2.68
N ALA A 80 -21.97 -10.63 -3.73
CA ALA A 80 -21.89 -9.90 -5.00
C ALA A 80 -22.17 -8.40 -4.84
N SER A 81 -23.02 -8.01 -3.88
CA SER A 81 -23.29 -6.60 -3.57
C SER A 81 -22.09 -5.90 -2.96
N CYS A 82 -21.30 -6.60 -2.12
CA CYS A 82 -20.06 -6.06 -1.56
C CYS A 82 -19.03 -5.81 -2.67
N VAL A 83 -18.82 -6.80 -3.54
CA VAL A 83 -17.90 -6.69 -4.67
C VAL A 83 -18.32 -5.58 -5.62
N LEU A 84 -19.60 -5.52 -5.98
CA LEU A 84 -20.14 -4.46 -6.84
C LEU A 84 -19.87 -3.07 -6.26
N LYS A 85 -20.15 -2.89 -4.96
CA LYS A 85 -19.90 -1.61 -4.27
C LYS A 85 -18.44 -1.20 -4.32
N VAL A 86 -17.50 -2.15 -4.21
CA VAL A 86 -16.06 -1.85 -4.34
C VAL A 86 -15.74 -1.40 -5.76
N LEU A 87 -16.21 -2.13 -6.77
CA LEU A 87 -15.95 -1.81 -8.19
C LEU A 87 -16.56 -0.46 -8.61
N GLU A 88 -17.75 -0.13 -8.13
CA GLU A 88 -18.42 1.14 -8.43
C GLU A 88 -17.74 2.35 -7.77
N ASN A 89 -17.09 2.15 -6.62
CA ASN A 89 -16.37 3.19 -5.88
C ASN A 89 -14.92 3.36 -6.32
N LEU A 90 -14.47 2.64 -7.35
CA LEU A 90 -13.16 2.83 -7.93
C LEU A 90 -12.97 4.28 -8.41
N ASN A 91 -11.85 4.88 -8.01
CA ASN A 91 -11.48 6.22 -8.44
C ASN A 91 -10.91 6.17 -9.86
N VAL A 92 -11.72 6.62 -10.83
CA VAL A 92 -11.38 6.64 -12.26
C VAL A 92 -10.15 7.46 -12.62
N ASN A 93 -9.67 8.34 -11.72
CA ASN A 93 -8.49 9.18 -11.94
C ASN A 93 -7.18 8.54 -11.46
N LYS A 94 -7.24 7.33 -10.88
CA LYS A 94 -6.05 6.58 -10.47
C LYS A 94 -5.45 5.84 -11.66
N CYS A 95 -4.14 5.64 -11.62
CA CYS A 95 -3.43 4.84 -12.61
C CYS A 95 -3.89 3.38 -12.56
N ALA A 96 -3.61 2.65 -13.65
CA ALA A 96 -3.79 1.21 -13.68
C ALA A 96 -2.99 0.51 -12.57
N GLY A 97 -3.53 -0.60 -12.07
CA GLY A 97 -2.83 -1.46 -11.13
C GLY A 97 -1.64 -2.18 -11.77
N SER A 98 -0.98 -3.05 -11.01
CA SER A 98 0.05 -3.96 -11.53
C SER A 98 -0.50 -4.94 -12.58
N ASP A 99 -1.83 -5.11 -12.60
CA ASP A 99 -2.59 -5.85 -13.61
C ASP A 99 -2.76 -5.10 -14.94
N GLY A 100 -2.37 -3.82 -15.01
CA GLY A 100 -2.56 -2.97 -16.19
C GLY A 100 -4.00 -2.54 -16.42
N LEU A 101 -4.94 -2.87 -15.54
CA LEU A 101 -6.35 -2.54 -15.71
C LEU A 101 -6.66 -1.16 -15.12
N HIS A 102 -7.13 -0.25 -15.97
CA HIS A 102 -7.44 1.10 -15.54
C HIS A 102 -8.84 1.17 -14.88
N PRO A 103 -8.98 1.83 -13.71
CA PRO A 103 -10.27 1.99 -13.02
C PRO A 103 -11.39 2.56 -13.89
N ALA A 104 -11.07 3.44 -14.84
CA ALA A 104 -12.02 4.02 -15.79
C ALA A 104 -12.67 2.98 -16.73
N VAL A 105 -12.01 1.83 -16.97
CA VAL A 105 -12.55 0.73 -17.78
C VAL A 105 -13.29 -0.28 -16.91
N ILE A 106 -12.78 -0.57 -15.72
CA ILE A 106 -13.38 -1.55 -14.80
C ILE A 106 -14.73 -1.07 -14.27
N ARG A 107 -14.81 0.21 -13.86
CA ARG A 107 -16.01 0.75 -13.20
C ARG A 107 -17.29 0.65 -14.05
N PRO A 108 -17.29 0.97 -15.35
CA PRO A 108 -18.46 0.74 -16.22
C PRO A 108 -18.86 -0.74 -16.34
N LEU A 109 -17.91 -1.66 -16.19
CA LEU A 109 -18.12 -3.10 -16.29
C LEU A 109 -18.47 -3.74 -14.94
N ALA A 110 -18.59 -2.96 -13.87
CA ALA A 110 -18.77 -3.45 -12.51
C ALA A 110 -19.96 -4.42 -12.36
N GLN A 111 -21.09 -4.14 -13.01
CA GLN A 111 -22.28 -4.99 -12.94
C GLN A 111 -22.05 -6.38 -13.57
N ALA A 112 -21.26 -6.47 -14.64
CA ALA A 112 -20.93 -7.73 -15.29
C ALA A 112 -19.82 -8.48 -14.55
N LEU A 113 -18.85 -7.75 -13.99
CA LEU A 113 -17.69 -8.33 -13.32
C LEU A 113 -17.97 -8.80 -11.89
N ALA A 114 -18.85 -8.11 -11.16
CA ALA A 114 -19.16 -8.43 -9.77
C ALA A 114 -19.54 -9.90 -9.54
N PRO A 115 -20.50 -10.52 -10.27
CA PRO A 115 -20.84 -11.93 -10.06
C PRO A 115 -19.69 -12.88 -10.40
N ALA A 116 -18.93 -12.60 -11.46
CA ALA A 116 -17.80 -13.43 -11.86
C ALA A 116 -16.68 -13.41 -10.82
N ILE A 117 -16.35 -12.22 -10.29
CA ILE A 117 -15.34 -12.06 -9.24
C ILE A 117 -15.80 -12.73 -7.94
N THR A 118 -17.08 -12.60 -7.58
CA THR A 118 -17.62 -13.29 -6.40
C THR A 118 -17.49 -14.80 -6.49
N ALA A 119 -17.83 -15.39 -7.64
CA ALA A 119 -17.68 -16.83 -7.87
C ALA A 119 -16.20 -17.25 -7.74
N LEU A 120 -15.26 -16.48 -8.31
CA LEU A 120 -13.82 -16.76 -8.18
C LEU A 120 -13.36 -16.77 -6.72
N TYR A 121 -13.79 -15.81 -5.90
CA TYR A 121 -13.44 -15.78 -4.48
C TYR A 121 -14.01 -16.97 -3.71
N GLN A 122 -15.25 -17.36 -4.02
CA GLN A 122 -15.91 -18.52 -3.41
C GLN A 122 -15.24 -19.85 -3.79
N GLU A 123 -14.81 -20.01 -5.05
CA GLU A 123 -14.14 -21.23 -5.52
C GLU A 123 -12.68 -21.33 -5.07
N SER A 124 -11.96 -20.21 -5.06
CA SER A 124 -10.52 -20.18 -4.76
C SER A 124 -10.18 -20.53 -3.30
N GLY A 125 -11.17 -20.62 -2.41
CA GLY A 125 -10.97 -20.87 -0.99
C GLY A 125 -9.97 -19.88 -0.40
N TRP A 126 -10.19 -18.58 -0.61
CA TRP A 126 -9.23 -17.55 -0.18
C TRP A 126 -8.99 -17.64 1.33
N ILE A 127 -7.80 -18.11 1.72
CA ILE A 127 -7.34 -18.14 3.10
C ILE A 127 -6.65 -16.80 3.37
N PRO A 128 -7.16 -15.95 4.28
CA PRO A 128 -6.44 -14.75 4.71
C PRO A 128 -5.10 -15.16 5.33
N THR A 129 -3.99 -14.79 4.70
CA THR A 129 -2.66 -14.95 5.30
C THR A 129 -2.50 -13.93 6.43
N PRO A 130 -2.23 -14.36 7.68
CA PRO A 130 -1.86 -13.42 8.73
C PRO A 130 -0.51 -12.79 8.40
N PHE A 131 -0.44 -11.46 8.46
CA PHE A 131 0.79 -10.67 8.35
C PHE A 131 1.63 -10.78 9.62
#